data_AF-A0A3G9GUD2-F1
#
_entry.id   AF-A0A3G9GUD2-F1
#
_cell.length_a   1.000
_cell.length_b   1.000
_cell.length_c   1.000
_cell.angle_alpha   90.00
_cell.angle_beta   90.00
_cell.angle_gamma   90.00
#
_symmetry.space_group_name_H-M   'P 1'
#
loop_
_entity.id
_entity.type
_entity.pdbx_description
1 polymer ?
#
loop_
_entity_poly.entity_id
_entity_poly.type
_entity_poly.pdbx_seq_one_letter_code
_entity_poly.pdbx_strand_id
1 'polypeptide(L)'
;MRKLLSLLAAGFFLMSLTATTASADVERGQKIYQKKVKKLCGFNGAKFAAKHSQDEWEEIKESGKFADEMGKLCPKGDKYFHSDKFKKYIDDLYDFAYEYANDSGNVPSC
;
A
#
# COMPACT_ATOMS: atom_id res chain seq x y z
N MET A 1 17.35 -46.23 0.58
CA MET A 1 15.94 -46.38 1.02
C MET A 1 15.43 -45.02 1.50
N ARG A 2 14.41 -44.50 0.82
CA ARG A 2 13.68 -43.27 1.18
C ARG A 2 12.99 -43.49 2.52
N LYS A 3 13.31 -42.71 3.56
CA LYS A 3 12.57 -42.68 4.84
C LYS A 3 13.08 -41.58 5.78
N LEU A 4 13.14 -40.34 5.29
CA LEU A 4 13.16 -39.14 6.15
C LEU A 4 12.21 -38.06 5.58
N LEU A 5 11.14 -38.53 4.94
CA LEU A 5 9.91 -37.77 4.73
C LEU A 5 9.05 -38.04 5.95
N SER A 6 9.18 -37.23 7.00
CA SER A 6 8.24 -37.07 8.11
C SER A 6 8.94 -36.25 9.19
N LEU A 7 8.74 -34.93 9.21
CA LEU A 7 8.67 -34.15 10.45
C LEU A 7 8.34 -32.69 10.13
N LEU A 8 7.13 -32.33 10.56
CA LEU A 8 6.69 -31.01 11.03
C LEU A 8 6.24 -29.99 9.97
N ALA A 9 4.92 -30.07 9.75
CA ALA A 9 4.06 -29.03 9.25
C ALA A 9 4.28 -27.67 9.94
N ALA A 10 4.37 -26.65 9.08
CA ALA A 10 3.57 -25.43 9.08
C ALA A 10 3.26 -24.75 10.43
N GLY A 11 3.81 -23.53 10.56
CA GLY A 11 3.36 -22.55 11.53
C GLY A 11 4.21 -21.29 11.47
N PHE A 12 4.35 -20.66 10.30
CA PHE A 12 4.73 -19.24 10.28
C PHE A 12 3.55 -18.47 10.89
N PHE A 13 3.64 -18.18 12.18
CA PHE A 13 2.82 -17.14 12.79
C PHE A 13 3.37 -15.83 12.25
N LEU A 14 2.83 -15.36 11.12
CA LEU A 14 2.96 -13.94 10.79
C LEU A 14 2.24 -13.21 11.92
N MET A 15 3.04 -12.59 12.77
CA MET A 15 2.55 -11.67 13.78
C MET A 15 2.07 -10.45 13.00
N SER A 16 0.79 -10.46 12.61
CA SER A 16 0.14 -9.33 11.97
C SER A 16 0.21 -8.17 12.94
N LEU A 17 1.24 -7.34 12.79
CA LEU A 17 1.33 -6.05 13.45
C LEU A 17 0.14 -5.27 12.91
N THR A 18 -0.94 -5.22 13.67
CA THR A 18 -2.04 -4.32 13.35
C THR A 18 -1.51 -2.92 13.60
N ALA A 19 -0.83 -2.34 12.60
CA ALA A 19 -0.50 -0.93 12.58
C ALA A 19 -1.81 -0.18 12.75
N THR A 20 -1.98 0.45 13.92
CA THR A 20 -3.15 1.29 14.18
C THR A 20 -3.00 2.56 13.34
N THR A 21 -3.33 2.49 12.04
CA THR A 21 -3.43 3.68 11.19
C THR A 21 -4.55 4.52 11.75
N ALA A 22 -4.23 5.72 12.26
CA ALA A 22 -5.27 6.60 12.78
C ALA A 22 -6.24 6.91 11.64
N SER A 23 -7.54 6.73 11.86
CA SER A 23 -8.56 6.88 10.80
C SER A 23 -8.54 8.27 10.12
N ALA A 24 -8.03 9.29 10.81
CA ALA A 24 -7.82 10.62 10.26
C ALA A 24 -6.75 10.68 9.15
N ASP A 25 -5.75 9.81 9.20
CA ASP A 25 -4.62 9.78 8.26
C ASP A 25 -5.05 9.06 6.97
N VAL A 26 -5.80 7.96 7.12
CA VAL A 26 -6.48 7.23 6.02
C VAL A 26 -7.38 8.17 5.22
N GLU A 27 -8.25 8.95 5.89
CA GLU A 27 -9.13 9.91 5.21
C GLU A 27 -8.36 10.99 4.45
N ARG A 28 -7.23 11.47 5.01
CA ARG A 28 -6.37 12.43 4.33
C ARG A 28 -5.74 11.80 3.10
N GLY A 29 -5.24 10.57 3.21
CA GLY A 29 -4.72 9.77 2.10
C GLY A 29 -5.73 9.61 0.98
N GLN A 30 -6.96 9.24 1.31
CA GLN A 30 -8.06 9.14 0.35
C GLN A 30 -8.31 10.48 -0.37
N LYS A 31 -8.40 11.59 0.38
CA LYS A 31 -8.60 12.95 -0.17
C LYS A 31 -7.43 13.38 -1.06
N ILE A 32 -6.20 13.05 -0.67
CA ILE A 32 -4.98 13.30 -1.45
C ILE A 32 -5.03 12.53 -2.75
N TYR A 33 -5.35 11.23 -2.70
CA TYR A 33 -5.45 10.39 -3.88
C TYR A 33 -6.48 10.97 -4.87
N GLN A 34 -7.70 11.25 -4.40
CA GLN A 34 -8.77 11.80 -5.23
C GLN A 34 -8.40 13.13 -5.89
N LYS A 35 -7.75 14.04 -5.16
CA LYS A 35 -7.44 15.40 -5.65
C LYS A 35 -6.18 15.48 -6.50
N LYS A 36 -5.17 14.66 -6.21
CA LYS A 36 -3.81 14.82 -6.77
C LYS A 36 -3.36 13.66 -7.64
N VAL A 37 -3.79 12.43 -7.34
CA VAL A 37 -3.28 11.21 -7.97
C VAL A 37 -4.25 10.68 -9.04
N LYS A 38 -5.56 10.63 -8.73
CA LYS A 38 -6.60 10.04 -9.60
C LYS A 38 -6.54 10.52 -11.04
N LYS A 39 -6.39 11.83 -11.28
CA LYS A 39 -6.30 12.40 -12.63
C LYS A 39 -5.02 12.02 -13.37
N LEU A 40 -3.91 11.86 -12.65
CA LEU A 40 -2.62 11.47 -13.24
C LEU A 40 -2.63 10.00 -13.65
N CYS A 41 -3.25 9.14 -12.82
CA CYS A 41 -3.17 7.70 -12.97
C CYS A 41 -4.34 7.09 -13.73
N GLY A 42 -5.50 7.76 -13.77
CA GLY A 42 -6.66 7.31 -14.54
C GLY A 42 -7.43 6.16 -13.90
N PHE A 43 -7.13 5.79 -12.66
CA PHE A 43 -7.90 4.81 -11.88
C PHE A 43 -8.22 5.32 -10.47
N ASN A 44 -9.25 4.75 -9.85
CA ASN A 44 -9.73 5.15 -8.52
C ASN A 44 -8.82 4.64 -7.39
N GLY A 45 -9.03 5.17 -6.19
CA GLY A 45 -8.21 4.86 -5.02
C GLY A 45 -8.34 3.39 -4.58
N ALA A 46 -9.54 2.81 -4.69
CA ALA A 46 -9.74 1.38 -4.41
C ALA A 46 -8.84 0.48 -5.27
N LYS A 47 -8.75 0.74 -6.58
CA LYS A 47 -7.86 0.01 -7.49
C LYS A 47 -6.38 0.25 -7.22
N PHE A 48 -6.04 1.38 -6.58
CA PHE A 48 -4.67 1.67 -6.15
C PHE A 48 -4.32 0.88 -4.91
N ALA A 49 -5.11 1.00 -3.84
CA ALA A 49 -4.85 0.32 -2.57
C ALA A 49 -4.81 -1.20 -2.75
N ALA A 50 -5.72 -1.76 -3.54
CA ALA A 50 -5.75 -3.20 -3.85
C ALA A 50 -4.62 -3.70 -4.78
N LYS A 51 -3.61 -2.89 -5.12
CA LYS A 51 -2.46 -3.34 -5.93
C LYS A 51 -1.54 -4.28 -5.21
N HIS A 52 -1.42 -4.11 -3.90
CA HIS A 52 -0.53 -4.86 -3.03
C HIS A 52 -1.30 -5.27 -1.77
N SER A 53 -0.81 -6.30 -1.09
CA SER A 53 -1.25 -6.67 0.25
C SER A 53 -0.75 -5.68 1.30
N GLN A 54 -1.20 -5.81 2.55
CA GLN A 54 -0.70 -5.02 3.67
C GLN A 54 0.82 -5.21 3.84
N ASP A 55 1.27 -6.46 3.86
CA ASP A 55 2.70 -6.81 3.98
C ASP A 55 3.54 -6.23 2.83
N GLU A 56 3.04 -6.33 1.60
CA GLU A 56 3.74 -5.79 0.43
C GLU A 56 3.82 -4.26 0.49
N TRP A 57 2.75 -3.57 0.89
CA TRP A 57 2.75 -2.13 1.08
C TRP A 57 3.74 -1.70 2.17
N GLU A 58 3.79 -2.42 3.28
CA GLU A 58 4.74 -2.18 4.37
C GLU A 58 6.18 -2.33 3.87
N GLU A 59 6.52 -3.42 3.18
CA GLU A 59 7.85 -3.62 2.61
C GLU A 59 8.24 -2.51 1.61
N ILE A 60 7.30 -2.10 0.75
CA ILE A 60 7.51 -0.99 -0.20
C ILE A 60 7.78 0.33 0.55
N LYS A 61 7.07 0.57 1.66
CA LYS A 61 7.22 1.77 2.47
C LYS A 61 8.53 1.80 3.23
N GLU A 62 8.86 0.70 3.92
CA GLU A 62 10.08 0.56 4.71
C GLU A 62 11.34 0.61 3.85
N SER A 63 11.28 0.07 2.63
CA SER A 63 12.38 0.15 1.65
C SER A 63 12.53 1.55 1.02
N GLY A 64 11.64 2.49 1.32
CA GLY A 64 11.65 3.84 0.78
C GLY A 64 11.22 3.93 -0.70
N LYS A 65 10.62 2.87 -1.25
CA LYS A 65 10.29 2.72 -2.68
C LYS A 65 8.85 3.08 -3.04
N PHE A 66 8.09 3.66 -2.11
CA PHE A 66 6.69 4.00 -2.35
C PHE A 66 6.49 4.92 -3.56
N ALA A 67 7.33 5.96 -3.72
CA ALA A 67 7.27 6.86 -4.87
C ALA A 67 7.60 6.14 -6.20
N ASP A 68 8.61 5.28 -6.19
CA ASP A 68 9.00 4.47 -7.35
C ASP A 68 7.84 3.55 -7.79
N GLU A 69 7.19 2.90 -6.83
CA GLU A 69 6.05 2.02 -7.10
C GLU A 69 4.87 2.78 -7.67
N MET A 70 4.56 3.97 -7.12
CA MET A 70 3.57 4.86 -7.73
C MET A 70 3.96 5.26 -9.16
N GLY A 71 5.24 5.51 -9.44
CA GLY A 71 5.76 5.77 -10.78
C GLY A 71 5.53 4.60 -11.74
N LYS A 72 5.77 3.36 -11.29
CA LYS A 72 5.49 2.15 -12.09
C LYS A 72 3.99 1.97 -12.38
N LEU A 73 3.15 2.12 -11.35
CA LEU A 73 1.70 2.00 -11.48
C LEU A 73 1.10 3.12 -12.32
N CYS A 74 1.75 4.28 -12.34
CA CYS A 74 1.27 5.50 -12.95
C CYS A 74 2.43 6.32 -13.57
N PRO A 75 2.94 5.90 -14.75
CA PRO A 75 4.11 6.53 -15.37
C PRO A 75 3.91 8.02 -15.71
N LYS A 76 2.66 8.44 -15.97
CA LYS A 76 2.32 9.85 -16.22
C LYS A 76 2.53 10.74 -14.99
N GLY A 77 2.41 10.17 -13.79
CA GLY A 77 2.58 10.86 -12.52
C GLY A 77 3.99 10.75 -11.94
N ASP A 78 4.88 9.97 -12.56
CA ASP A 78 6.20 9.62 -12.02
C ASP A 78 7.01 10.84 -11.55
N LYS A 79 7.14 11.86 -12.40
CA LYS A 79 7.82 13.13 -12.05
C LYS A 79 7.18 13.84 -10.85
N TYR A 80 5.87 13.72 -10.69
CA TYR A 80 5.15 14.32 -9.57
C TYR A 80 5.41 13.55 -8.28
N PHE A 81 5.43 12.21 -8.32
CA PHE A 81 5.66 11.37 -7.14
C PHE A 81 7.07 11.53 -6.55
N HIS A 82 8.06 11.78 -7.39
CA HIS A 82 9.44 12.06 -6.96
C HIS A 82 9.67 13.51 -6.52
N SER A 83 8.67 14.39 -6.62
CA SER A 83 8.82 15.80 -6.24
C SER A 83 8.80 16.00 -4.73
N ASP A 84 9.52 17.00 -4.22
CA ASP A 84 9.49 17.36 -2.79
C ASP A 84 8.08 17.72 -2.29
N LYS A 85 7.24 18.25 -3.20
CA LYS A 85 5.84 18.56 -2.91
C LYS A 85 5.02 17.30 -2.58
N PHE A 86 5.40 16.15 -3.12
CA PHE A 86 4.70 14.89 -2.92
C PHE A 86 5.20 14.12 -1.70
N LYS A 87 6.47 14.25 -1.31
CA LYS A 87 7.06 13.56 -0.15
C LYS A 87 6.22 13.68 1.12
N LYS A 88 5.65 14.87 1.38
CA LYS A 88 4.78 15.14 2.55
C LYS A 88 3.43 14.42 2.53
N TYR A 89 3.07 13.78 1.42
CA TYR A 89 1.82 13.04 1.25
C TYR A 89 2.04 11.53 1.27
N ILE A 90 3.30 11.07 1.32
CA ILE A 90 3.63 9.64 1.22
C ILE A 90 3.01 8.88 2.39
N ASP A 91 3.15 9.38 3.62
CA ASP A 91 2.65 8.68 4.80
C ASP A 91 1.11 8.60 4.78
N ASP A 92 0.41 9.71 4.53
CA ASP A 92 -1.06 9.70 4.40
C ASP A 92 -1.54 8.74 3.29
N LEU A 93 -0.84 8.71 2.14
CA LEU A 93 -1.19 7.82 1.02
C LEU A 93 -0.88 6.36 1.31
N TYR A 94 0.19 6.09 2.05
CA TYR A 94 0.53 4.77 2.53
C TYR A 94 -0.55 4.26 3.49
N ASP A 95 -0.96 5.06 4.46
CA ASP A 95 -2.03 4.67 5.41
C ASP A 95 -3.31 4.32 4.66
N PHE A 96 -3.67 5.11 3.64
CA PHE A 96 -4.80 4.78 2.76
C PHE A 96 -4.59 3.47 1.97
N ALA A 97 -3.39 3.24 1.44
CA ALA A 97 -3.09 2.05 0.66
C ALA A 97 -3.10 0.77 1.53
N TYR A 98 -2.52 0.86 2.73
CA TYR A 98 -2.44 -0.20 3.72
C TYR A 98 -3.82 -0.54 4.30
N GLU A 99 -4.61 0.46 4.66
CA GLU A 99 -5.96 0.25 5.23
C GLU A 99 -6.88 -0.48 4.25
N TYR A 100 -6.76 -0.19 2.95
CA TYR A 100 -7.62 -0.72 1.89
C TYR A 100 -6.86 -1.67 0.93
N ALA A 101 -5.80 -2.30 1.44
CA ALA A 101 -5.04 -3.31 0.71
C ALA A 101 -5.94 -4.48 0.28
N ASN A 102 -5.45 -5.31 -0.65
CA ASN A 102 -6.27 -6.37 -1.23
C ASN A 102 -6.71 -7.46 -0.22
N ASP A 103 -6.02 -7.56 0.91
CA ASP A 103 -6.17 -8.55 1.97
C ASP A 103 -6.70 -7.95 3.28
N SER A 104 -6.90 -6.63 3.35
CA SER A 104 -7.31 -5.97 4.61
C SER A 104 -8.76 -6.24 5.01
N GLY A 105 -9.59 -6.71 4.07
CA GLY A 105 -11.03 -6.89 4.27
C GLY A 105 -11.82 -5.57 4.34
N ASN A 106 -11.16 -4.42 4.25
CA ASN A 106 -11.78 -3.10 4.25
C ASN A 106 -12.05 -2.63 2.81
N VAL A 107 -13.22 -2.03 2.58
CA VAL A 107 -13.57 -1.45 1.27
C VAL A 107 -13.74 0.06 1.42
N PRO A 108 -12.98 0.89 0.68
CA PRO A 108 -13.11 2.33 0.78
C PRO A 108 -14.41 2.79 0.11
N SER A 109 -15.09 3.76 0.70
CA SER A 109 -16.32 4.37 0.18
C SER A 109 -16.10 5.31 -1.02
N CYS A 110 -15.04 5.11 -1.82
CA CYS A 110 -14.40 6.13 -2.67
C CYS A 110 -14.70 6.11 -4.18
#